data_AF-A0A661U622-F1
#
_entry.id   AF-A0A661U622-F1
#
_cell.length_a   1.000
_cell.length_b   1.000
_cell.length_c   1.000
_cell.angle_alpha   90.00
_cell.angle_beta   90.00
_cell.angle_gamma   90.00
#
_symmetry.space_group_name_H-M   'P 1'
#
loop_
_entity.id
_entity.type
_entity.pdbx_description
1 polymer ?
#
loop_
_entity_poly.entity_id
_entity_poly.type
_entity_poly.pdbx_seq_one_letter_code
_entity_poly.pdbx_strand_id
1 'polypeptide(L)'
;YPSNNAFMFVQAPDGGGVTMTSNNCYGWYSPGHYNMYSNDFDIEYFNQLCTEDVWVTGEIHAVHKYAYRNTAMSNTYYRYIYYELYQCGDPDIPIYTSEADDLTVIYEDSIPQGAQEYTVHVDDSTDSSVEGALVCIWKDDEVYAADLTDENGDATFAINPQSEGIMLLTVTSHNFKPFETEVEVTDENTYIKLTSFTALTTDKGIELEWSVSTDIPINGFNLYRSIPETSLAPSNFDSSSSLDTAWTKVNTNLITGKNPYSFTDTTANTDTTYTYRLEAVTGENAEIIGETESTNSSVPSSFALNNVFPNPVYNSINVSIDIPENANIEICVYDITGRKVSTLASGLYAPGEYTITSDVNNLSSGVYILRMISESFVSSKNFVIAK
;
A
#
# COMPACT_ATOMS: atom_id res chain seq x y z
N TYR A 1 55.56 4.28 4.70
CA TYR A 1 55.75 3.26 5.75
C TYR A 1 55.36 1.93 5.14
N PRO A 2 56.19 0.87 5.17
CA PRO A 2 55.66 -0.45 4.86
C PRO A 2 54.54 -0.69 5.87
N SER A 3 53.34 -0.90 5.36
CA SER A 3 52.16 -1.26 6.14
C SER A 3 52.53 -2.44 7.04
N ASN A 4 52.22 -2.32 8.32
CA ASN A 4 52.40 -3.40 9.29
C ASN A 4 51.71 -4.66 8.74
N ASN A 5 52.36 -5.83 8.89
CA ASN A 5 51.90 -7.12 8.39
C ASN A 5 50.44 -7.42 8.79
N ALA A 6 49.97 -6.97 9.95
CA ALA A 6 48.58 -7.16 10.37
C ALA A 6 47.57 -6.41 9.48
N PHE A 7 47.87 -5.16 9.10
CA PHE A 7 47.02 -4.42 8.17
C PHE A 7 47.05 -5.03 6.77
N MET A 8 48.22 -5.48 6.32
CA MET A 8 48.33 -6.18 5.03
C MET A 8 47.55 -7.48 5.02
N PHE A 9 47.51 -8.20 6.15
CA PHE A 9 46.78 -9.46 6.28
C PHE A 9 45.26 -9.25 6.29
N VAL A 10 44.77 -8.21 6.98
CA VAL A 10 43.33 -7.92 7.08
C VAL A 10 42.78 -7.23 5.82
N GLN A 11 43.60 -6.45 5.11
CA GLN A 11 43.19 -5.71 3.91
C GLN A 11 43.60 -6.38 2.59
N ALA A 12 44.07 -7.64 2.64
CA ALA A 12 44.52 -8.35 1.45
C ALA A 12 43.36 -8.61 0.47
N PRO A 13 43.42 -8.11 -0.78
CA PRO A 13 42.29 -8.17 -1.72
C PRO A 13 42.00 -9.58 -2.26
N ASP A 14 43.03 -10.44 -2.32
CA ASP A 14 42.96 -11.79 -2.91
C ASP A 14 42.98 -12.90 -1.84
N GLY A 15 42.63 -12.56 -0.59
CA GLY A 15 42.60 -13.48 0.54
C GLY A 15 43.58 -13.12 1.65
N GLY A 16 43.12 -13.31 2.89
CA GLY A 16 43.77 -12.90 4.13
C GLY A 16 42.96 -13.41 5.34
N GLY A 17 42.94 -12.65 6.44
CA GLY A 17 42.05 -12.93 7.57
C GLY A 17 41.13 -11.75 7.89
N VAL A 18 40.03 -12.00 8.57
CA VAL A 18 39.04 -10.97 8.93
C VAL A 18 39.45 -10.13 10.15
N THR A 19 40.31 -10.69 10.99
CA THR A 19 40.91 -10.04 12.17
C THR A 19 42.28 -10.64 12.46
N MET A 20 43.13 -9.91 13.18
CA MET A 20 44.42 -10.41 13.66
C MET A 20 44.78 -9.80 15.02
N THR A 21 45.01 -10.66 16.01
CA THR A 21 45.60 -10.27 17.30
C THR A 21 47.09 -10.56 17.28
N SER A 22 47.92 -9.55 17.54
CA SER A 22 49.38 -9.71 17.50
C SER A 22 50.11 -8.66 18.34
N ASN A 23 51.41 -8.84 18.49
CA ASN A 23 52.29 -7.90 19.18
C ASN A 23 52.77 -6.84 18.19
N ASN A 24 52.76 -5.57 18.58
CA ASN A 24 53.31 -4.49 17.75
C ASN A 24 54.84 -4.56 17.61
N CYS A 25 55.54 -5.18 18.56
CA CYS A 25 56.99 -5.41 18.52
C CYS A 25 57.32 -6.89 18.82
N TYR A 26 58.22 -7.16 19.76
CA TYR A 26 58.76 -8.49 20.02
C TYR A 26 57.93 -9.25 21.05
N GLY A 27 57.16 -10.24 20.61
CA GLY A 27 56.28 -11.03 21.47
C GLY A 27 56.92 -12.18 22.23
N TRP A 28 58.19 -12.06 22.66
CA TRP A 28 58.84 -12.99 23.62
C TRP A 28 58.51 -14.49 23.42
N TYR A 29 58.50 -14.93 22.16
CA TYR A 29 58.23 -16.29 21.70
C TYR A 29 59.52 -16.94 21.18
N SER A 30 59.62 -18.27 21.32
CA SER A 30 60.71 -19.08 20.79
C SER A 30 60.14 -20.30 20.06
N PRO A 31 60.46 -20.49 18.78
CA PRO A 31 60.01 -21.65 18.02
C PRO A 31 60.37 -22.97 18.72
N GLY A 32 59.39 -23.87 18.84
CA GLY A 32 59.55 -25.18 19.48
C GLY A 32 59.37 -25.20 21.00
N HIS A 33 59.08 -24.06 21.63
CA HIS A 33 58.78 -23.96 23.06
C HIS A 33 57.32 -23.55 23.26
N TYR A 34 56.53 -24.41 23.89
CA TYR A 34 55.10 -24.22 24.16
C TYR A 34 54.81 -23.52 25.51
N ASN A 35 55.84 -23.10 26.25
CA ASN A 35 55.69 -22.49 27.57
C ASN A 35 56.52 -21.21 27.64
N MET A 36 56.03 -20.17 26.97
CA MET A 36 56.65 -18.85 26.91
C MET A 36 55.61 -17.76 27.15
N TYR A 37 56.07 -16.55 27.48
CA TYR A 37 55.22 -15.49 28.01
C TYR A 37 54.06 -15.07 27.10
N SER A 38 54.24 -15.01 25.76
CA SER A 38 53.12 -14.70 24.86
C SER A 38 52.17 -15.87 24.68
N ASN A 39 52.66 -17.10 24.77
CA ASN A 39 51.83 -18.29 24.64
C ASN A 39 50.76 -18.36 25.74
N ASP A 40 51.01 -17.77 26.91
CA ASP A 40 50.00 -17.65 27.97
C ASP A 40 48.79 -16.79 27.53
N PHE A 41 49.03 -15.72 26.78
CA PHE A 41 47.95 -14.88 26.21
C PHE A 41 47.23 -15.59 25.05
N ASP A 42 47.95 -16.40 24.27
CA ASP A 42 47.36 -17.22 23.20
C ASP A 42 46.49 -18.34 23.79
N ILE A 43 46.98 -19.05 24.82
CA ILE A 43 46.21 -20.07 25.55
C ILE A 43 44.95 -19.44 26.11
N GLU A 44 45.05 -18.28 26.76
CA GLU A 44 43.89 -17.61 27.32
C GLU A 44 42.91 -17.17 26.22
N TYR A 45 43.40 -16.66 25.08
CA TYR A 45 42.55 -16.33 23.93
C TYR A 45 41.72 -17.54 23.48
N PHE A 46 42.36 -18.69 23.31
CA PHE A 46 41.66 -19.92 22.91
C PHE A 46 40.86 -20.54 24.06
N ASN A 47 41.20 -20.31 25.32
CA ASN A 47 40.36 -20.70 26.46
C ASN A 47 39.03 -19.94 26.43
N GLN A 48 39.07 -18.63 26.18
CA GLN A 48 37.87 -17.83 26.03
C GLN A 48 37.01 -18.34 24.87
N LEU A 49 37.62 -18.58 23.70
CA LEU A 49 36.89 -19.03 22.51
C LEU A 49 36.36 -20.47 22.61
N CYS A 50 37.15 -21.40 23.14
CA CYS A 50 36.86 -22.84 23.06
C CYS A 50 36.32 -23.43 24.36
N THR A 51 36.31 -22.69 25.47
CA THR A 51 35.92 -23.20 26.79
C THR A 51 34.96 -22.27 27.52
N GLU A 52 35.19 -20.96 27.51
CA GLU A 52 34.30 -19.99 28.17
C GLU A 52 33.17 -19.48 27.25
N ASP A 53 33.13 -19.96 26.01
CA ASP A 53 32.12 -19.60 25.00
C ASP A 53 32.04 -18.08 24.79
N VAL A 54 33.19 -17.43 24.58
CA VAL A 54 33.29 -16.02 24.18
C VAL A 54 33.76 -15.96 22.74
N TRP A 55 32.91 -15.51 21.83
CA TRP A 55 33.15 -15.58 20.38
C TRP A 55 33.37 -14.21 19.72
N VAL A 56 33.14 -13.10 20.42
CA VAL A 56 33.37 -11.74 19.88
C VAL A 56 34.84 -11.36 20.05
N THR A 57 35.51 -11.08 18.94
CA THR A 57 36.97 -10.92 18.89
C THR A 57 37.53 -9.85 19.85
N GLY A 58 36.86 -8.69 19.94
CA GLY A 58 37.22 -7.59 20.82
C GLY A 58 37.04 -7.91 22.29
N GLU A 59 36.00 -8.67 22.63
CA GLU A 59 35.80 -9.16 24.00
C GLU A 59 36.90 -10.15 24.38
N ILE A 60 37.20 -11.13 23.53
CA ILE A 60 38.32 -12.05 23.74
C ILE A 60 39.62 -11.27 23.91
N HIS A 61 39.87 -10.24 23.08
CA HIS A 61 41.05 -9.40 23.16
C HIS A 61 41.14 -8.58 24.47
N ALA A 62 40.01 -8.17 25.03
CA ALA A 62 39.99 -7.50 26.33
C ALA A 62 40.25 -8.51 27.47
N VAL A 63 39.57 -9.65 27.46
CA VAL A 63 39.60 -10.65 28.53
C VAL A 63 40.96 -11.34 28.63
N HIS A 64 41.53 -11.78 27.51
CA HIS A 64 42.82 -12.48 27.54
C HIS A 64 43.98 -11.58 28.00
N LYS A 65 43.87 -10.26 27.80
CA LYS A 65 44.79 -9.29 28.39
C LYS A 65 44.52 -9.16 29.88
N TYR A 66 43.26 -8.94 30.26
CA TYR A 66 42.85 -8.74 31.66
C TYR A 66 43.30 -9.87 32.60
N ALA A 67 43.29 -11.12 32.11
CA ALA A 67 43.77 -12.30 32.84
C ALA A 67 45.20 -12.12 33.40
N TYR A 68 46.09 -11.47 32.63
CA TYR A 68 47.50 -11.29 33.00
C TYR A 68 47.85 -9.91 33.55
N ARG A 69 46.87 -9.05 33.85
CA ARG A 69 47.12 -7.67 34.34
C ARG A 69 48.01 -7.62 35.59
N ASN A 70 47.78 -8.51 36.55
CA ASN A 70 48.53 -8.54 37.82
C ASN A 70 49.94 -9.09 37.60
N THR A 71 50.09 -10.08 36.73
CA THR A 71 51.38 -10.64 36.32
C THR A 71 52.20 -9.60 35.57
N ALA A 72 51.59 -8.83 34.68
CA ALA A 72 52.22 -7.71 33.98
C ALA A 72 52.75 -6.62 34.95
N MET A 73 52.08 -6.37 36.07
CA MET A 73 52.58 -5.41 37.07
C MET A 73 53.91 -5.88 37.72
N SER A 74 54.08 -7.18 37.92
CA SER A 74 55.23 -7.75 38.66
C SER A 74 56.32 -8.36 37.75
N ASN A 75 56.02 -8.67 36.50
CA ASN A 75 56.94 -9.29 35.54
C ASN A 75 57.08 -8.43 34.27
N THR A 76 58.31 -8.02 33.98
CA THR A 76 58.62 -7.12 32.84
C THR A 76 58.28 -7.71 31.48
N TYR A 77 58.39 -9.03 31.28
CA TYR A 77 58.09 -9.66 29.99
C TYR A 77 56.58 -9.67 29.69
N TYR A 78 55.75 -10.07 30.66
CA TYR A 78 54.29 -9.96 30.54
C TYR A 78 53.85 -8.52 30.37
N ARG A 79 54.50 -7.57 31.06
CA ARG A 79 54.21 -6.14 30.89
C ARG A 79 54.43 -5.66 29.47
N TYR A 80 55.52 -6.10 28.85
CA TYR A 80 55.85 -5.74 27.48
C TYR A 80 54.76 -6.25 26.52
N ILE A 81 54.42 -7.53 26.61
CA ILE A 81 53.36 -8.16 25.80
C ILE A 81 52.01 -7.46 26.03
N TYR A 82 51.61 -7.26 27.29
CA TYR A 82 50.33 -6.65 27.65
C TYR A 82 50.11 -5.28 27.00
N TYR A 83 51.17 -4.45 26.92
CA TYR A 83 51.07 -3.12 26.33
C TYR A 83 51.16 -3.10 24.81
N GLU A 84 51.83 -4.06 24.20
CA GLU A 84 52.03 -4.08 22.74
C GLU A 84 51.00 -4.91 21.99
N LEU A 85 50.28 -5.81 22.68
CA LEU A 85 49.26 -6.67 22.11
C LEU A 85 48.06 -5.84 21.67
N TYR A 86 47.72 -5.95 20.39
CA TYR A 86 46.64 -5.22 19.74
C TYR A 86 45.87 -6.14 18.81
N GLN A 87 44.63 -5.76 18.56
CA GLN A 87 43.79 -6.37 17.54
C GLN A 87 43.68 -5.43 16.34
N CYS A 88 43.79 -6.00 15.14
CA CYS A 88 43.58 -5.33 13.87
C CYS A 88 42.37 -5.96 13.18
N GLY A 89 41.42 -5.15 12.74
CA GLY A 89 40.12 -5.60 12.23
C GLY A 89 38.99 -4.93 13.02
N ASP A 90 37.76 -5.38 12.76
CA ASP A 90 36.60 -4.93 13.52
C ASP A 90 36.52 -5.71 14.85
N PRO A 91 36.52 -5.03 16.02
CA PRO A 91 36.45 -5.68 17.32
C PRO A 91 35.11 -6.39 17.57
N ASP A 92 34.05 -6.08 16.82
CA ASP A 92 32.72 -6.65 17.04
C ASP A 92 32.46 -7.89 16.17
N ILE A 93 33.47 -8.37 15.43
CA ILE A 93 33.34 -9.59 14.62
C ILE A 93 33.10 -10.80 15.53
N PRO A 94 31.99 -11.55 15.34
CA PRO A 94 31.80 -12.85 15.95
C PRO A 94 32.58 -13.93 15.18
N ILE A 95 33.28 -14.80 15.90
CA ILE A 95 33.97 -15.97 15.35
C ILE A 95 32.99 -17.13 15.30
N TYR A 96 32.83 -17.75 14.12
CA TYR A 96 32.20 -19.07 14.06
C TYR A 96 33.13 -20.14 14.61
N THR A 97 32.63 -20.90 15.58
CA THR A 97 33.32 -22.02 16.23
C THR A 97 32.89 -23.38 15.66
N SER A 98 31.81 -23.43 14.88
CA SER A 98 31.34 -24.60 14.13
C SER A 98 30.89 -24.23 12.71
N GLU A 99 30.44 -25.22 11.93
CA GLU A 99 29.70 -24.95 10.70
C GLU A 99 28.42 -24.18 11.02
N ALA A 100 28.11 -23.15 10.22
CA ALA A 100 26.99 -22.26 10.49
C ALA A 100 25.67 -22.91 10.07
N ASP A 101 24.70 -22.95 10.99
CA ASP A 101 23.35 -23.44 10.73
C ASP A 101 22.43 -22.32 10.20
N ASP A 102 21.26 -22.69 9.69
CA ASP A 102 20.24 -21.77 9.20
C ASP A 102 19.22 -21.43 10.31
N LEU A 103 18.74 -20.18 10.31
CA LEU A 103 17.66 -19.72 11.19
C LEU A 103 16.31 -19.83 10.49
N THR A 104 15.29 -20.29 11.22
CA THR A 104 13.89 -20.21 10.83
C THR A 104 13.24 -19.08 11.61
N VAL A 105 12.95 -17.96 10.94
CA VAL A 105 12.39 -16.76 11.57
C VAL A 105 10.91 -16.63 11.22
N ILE A 106 10.05 -16.54 12.24
CA ILE A 106 8.60 -16.37 12.12
C ILE A 106 8.22 -14.96 12.58
N TYR A 107 7.56 -14.22 11.71
CA TYR A 107 7.23 -12.81 11.90
C TYR A 107 6.05 -12.41 11.01
N GLU A 108 5.39 -11.29 11.32
CA GLU A 108 4.39 -10.68 10.44
C GLU A 108 5.09 -9.89 9.33
N ASP A 109 4.79 -10.20 8.07
CA ASP A 109 5.45 -9.62 6.88
C ASP A 109 4.87 -8.27 6.46
N SER A 110 3.73 -7.87 7.03
CA SER A 110 3.10 -6.56 6.87
C SER A 110 2.47 -6.10 8.18
N ILE A 111 2.62 -4.80 8.50
CA ILE A 111 2.07 -4.19 9.71
C ILE A 111 1.46 -2.81 9.44
N PRO A 112 0.51 -2.34 10.28
CA PRO A 112 -0.02 -0.99 10.19
C PRO A 112 0.95 0.08 10.68
N GLN A 113 0.67 1.33 10.29
CA GLN A 113 1.14 2.51 11.02
C GLN A 113 0.55 2.57 12.43
N GLY A 114 1.27 3.22 13.35
CA GLY A 114 0.82 3.44 14.73
C GLY A 114 1.46 2.52 15.75
N ALA A 115 1.14 2.77 17.03
CA ALA A 115 1.78 2.12 18.15
C ALA A 115 1.23 0.70 18.36
N GLN A 116 2.11 -0.30 18.37
CA GLN A 116 1.76 -1.72 18.51
C GLN A 116 2.92 -2.53 19.10
N GLU A 117 2.62 -3.77 19.51
CA GLU A 117 3.63 -4.77 19.85
C GLU A 117 3.95 -5.59 18.60
N TYR A 118 5.23 -5.89 18.39
CA TYR A 118 5.72 -6.71 17.29
C TYR A 118 6.64 -7.81 17.83
N THR A 119 6.28 -9.06 17.57
CA THR A 119 7.01 -10.23 18.07
C THR A 119 7.66 -10.97 16.90
N VAL A 120 8.92 -11.33 17.08
CA VAL A 120 9.68 -12.18 16.17
C VAL A 120 10.09 -13.44 16.91
N HIS A 121 9.77 -14.58 16.34
CA HIS A 121 10.14 -15.90 16.86
C HIS A 121 11.26 -16.51 16.02
N VAL A 122 12.21 -17.18 16.68
CA VAL A 122 13.40 -17.73 16.05
C VAL A 122 13.63 -19.18 16.48
N ASP A 123 13.58 -20.07 15.50
CA ASP A 123 13.95 -21.48 15.64
C ASP A 123 15.22 -21.80 14.82
N ASP A 124 15.87 -22.92 15.14
CA ASP A 124 16.95 -23.51 14.35
C ASP A 124 16.42 -24.38 13.19
N SER A 125 17.33 -25.04 12.46
CA SER A 125 16.98 -25.94 11.36
C SER A 125 16.24 -27.22 11.79
N THR A 126 16.09 -27.44 13.10
CA THR A 126 15.44 -28.59 13.72
C THR A 126 14.10 -28.25 14.41
N ASP A 127 13.58 -27.04 14.19
CA ASP A 127 12.39 -26.48 14.84
C ASP A 127 12.54 -26.36 16.38
N SER A 128 13.76 -26.10 16.86
CA SER A 128 14.04 -25.80 18.27
C SER A 128 14.30 -24.32 18.48
N SER A 129 13.66 -23.73 19.50
CA SER A 129 13.76 -22.30 19.78
C SER A 129 15.17 -21.86 20.17
N VAL A 130 15.61 -20.75 19.57
CA VAL A 130 16.96 -20.21 19.76
C VAL A 130 16.90 -19.09 20.78
N GLU A 131 17.39 -19.34 21.99
CA GLU A 131 17.59 -18.31 23.03
C GLU A 131 18.82 -17.44 22.71
N GLY A 132 18.72 -16.13 22.97
CA GLY A 132 19.86 -15.21 22.84
C GLY A 132 20.20 -14.78 21.41
N ALA A 133 19.33 -15.02 20.44
CA ALA A 133 19.46 -14.46 19.09
C ALA A 133 19.16 -12.96 19.13
N LEU A 134 20.03 -12.13 18.54
CA LEU A 134 19.83 -10.70 18.44
C LEU A 134 18.89 -10.38 17.28
N VAL A 135 17.71 -9.89 17.61
CA VAL A 135 16.72 -9.40 16.66
C VAL A 135 16.79 -7.88 16.64
N CYS A 136 16.88 -7.29 15.45
CA CYS A 136 16.90 -5.84 15.25
C CYS A 136 15.88 -5.46 14.18
N ILE A 137 15.07 -4.45 14.49
CA ILE A 137 14.10 -3.84 13.58
C ILE A 137 14.41 -2.36 13.43
N TRP A 138 14.39 -1.89 12.19
CA TRP A 138 14.76 -0.52 11.86
C TRP A 138 13.95 0.05 10.69
N LYS A 139 13.47 1.28 10.84
CA LYS A 139 12.84 2.08 9.79
C LYS A 139 13.20 3.54 10.01
N ASP A 140 14.21 4.02 9.27
CA ASP A 140 14.69 5.41 9.29
C ASP A 140 14.82 5.99 10.71
N ASP A 141 14.11 7.08 10.99
CA ASP A 141 14.06 7.77 12.29
C ASP A 141 12.81 7.40 13.11
N GLU A 142 11.97 6.48 12.63
CA GLU A 142 10.67 6.15 13.23
C GLU A 142 10.74 4.95 14.17
N VAL A 143 11.46 3.91 13.74
CA VAL A 143 11.58 2.65 14.47
C VAL A 143 13.05 2.25 14.54
N TYR A 144 13.54 2.04 15.75
CA TYR A 144 14.79 1.34 16.00
C TYR A 144 14.65 0.60 17.33
N ALA A 145 14.64 -0.73 17.25
CA ALA A 145 14.61 -1.58 18.43
C ALA A 145 15.48 -2.81 18.19
N ALA A 146 16.21 -3.23 19.21
CA ALA A 146 16.99 -4.44 19.19
C ALA A 146 16.96 -5.09 20.56
N ASP A 147 16.74 -6.40 20.59
CA ASP A 147 16.72 -7.19 21.82
C ASP A 147 17.07 -8.65 21.51
N LEU A 148 17.38 -9.41 22.56
CA LEU A 148 17.68 -10.82 22.47
C LEU A 148 16.40 -11.64 22.62
N THR A 149 16.30 -12.75 21.89
CA THR A 149 15.24 -13.73 22.10
C THR A 149 15.34 -14.37 23.49
N ASP A 150 14.19 -14.65 24.10
CA ASP A 150 14.08 -15.33 25.39
C ASP A 150 14.24 -16.87 25.28
N GLU A 151 13.99 -17.60 26.37
CA GLU A 151 14.06 -19.07 26.42
C GLU A 151 13.05 -19.77 25.49
N ASN A 152 12.04 -19.04 25.00
CA ASN A 152 11.05 -19.53 24.04
C ASN A 152 11.38 -19.10 22.61
N GLY A 153 12.52 -18.44 22.36
CA GLY A 153 12.90 -17.96 21.03
C GLY A 153 12.18 -16.68 20.61
N ASP A 154 11.51 -15.97 21.52
CA ASP A 154 10.72 -14.79 21.20
C ASP A 154 11.44 -13.49 21.57
N ALA A 155 11.44 -12.51 20.65
CA ALA A 155 11.81 -11.12 20.92
C ALA A 155 10.59 -10.23 20.61
N THR A 156 10.12 -9.45 21.59
CA THR A 156 8.92 -8.60 21.47
C THR A 156 9.25 -7.13 21.68
N PHE A 157 8.75 -6.28 20.79
CA PHE A 157 9.06 -4.86 20.71
C PHE A 157 7.81 -4.00 20.71
N ALA A 158 7.82 -2.92 21.48
CA ALA A 158 6.87 -1.82 21.32
C ALA A 158 7.35 -0.88 20.20
N ILE A 159 6.68 -0.90 19.05
CA ILE A 159 7.01 -0.08 17.87
C ILE A 159 5.90 0.93 17.55
N ASN A 160 6.25 1.99 16.82
CA ASN A 160 5.29 3.02 16.42
C ASN A 160 5.67 3.65 15.06
N PRO A 161 5.64 2.90 13.95
CA PRO A 161 5.89 3.46 12.62
C PRO A 161 4.90 4.58 12.28
N GLN A 162 5.38 5.69 11.71
CA GLN A 162 4.60 6.90 11.45
C GLN A 162 4.27 7.13 9.97
N SER A 163 4.90 6.38 9.07
CA SER A 163 4.67 6.48 7.64
C SER A 163 4.72 5.11 6.96
N GLU A 164 4.04 4.99 5.82
CA GLU A 164 4.17 3.84 4.92
C GLU A 164 5.63 3.63 4.49
N GLY A 165 5.99 2.39 4.18
CA GLY A 165 7.29 2.07 3.62
C GLY A 165 7.84 0.74 4.11
N ILE A 166 9.16 0.59 4.05
CA ILE A 166 9.84 -0.66 4.39
C ILE A 166 10.50 -0.51 5.75
N MET A 167 10.24 -1.48 6.64
CA MET A 167 11.01 -1.70 7.86
C MET A 167 11.95 -2.89 7.62
N LEU A 168 13.22 -2.74 7.99
CA LEU A 168 14.21 -3.81 7.90
C LEU A 168 14.17 -4.65 9.19
N LEU A 169 14.18 -5.96 9.04
CA LEU A 169 14.30 -6.92 10.12
C LEU A 169 15.56 -7.76 9.90
N THR A 170 16.42 -7.84 10.91
CA THR A 170 17.62 -8.67 10.90
C THR A 170 17.68 -9.55 12.15
N VAL A 171 18.12 -10.80 12.00
CA VAL A 171 18.34 -11.72 13.11
C VAL A 171 19.75 -12.31 13.00
N THR A 172 20.49 -12.27 14.10
CA THR A 172 21.86 -12.82 14.17
C THR A 172 22.04 -13.65 15.43
N SER A 173 22.79 -14.75 15.34
CA SER A 173 23.13 -15.60 16.48
C SER A 173 24.46 -16.31 16.26
N HIS A 174 25.12 -16.74 17.33
CA HIS A 174 26.42 -17.42 17.24
C HIS A 174 26.30 -18.76 16.51
N ASN A 175 27.17 -18.99 15.51
CA ASN A 175 27.14 -20.16 14.62
C ASN A 175 25.87 -20.30 13.77
N PHE A 176 25.16 -19.20 13.52
CA PHE A 176 24.07 -19.16 12.56
C PHE A 176 24.39 -18.21 11.41
N LYS A 177 23.86 -18.49 10.22
CA LYS A 177 23.88 -17.53 9.12
C LYS A 177 22.95 -16.36 9.46
N PRO A 178 23.36 -15.10 9.22
CA PRO A 178 22.49 -13.95 9.47
C PRO A 178 21.24 -14.02 8.59
N PHE A 179 20.09 -13.68 9.17
CA PHE A 179 18.83 -13.55 8.46
C PHE A 179 18.50 -12.07 8.29
N GLU A 180 18.11 -11.67 7.08
CA GLU A 180 17.74 -10.29 6.74
C GLU A 180 16.48 -10.32 5.87
N THR A 181 15.51 -9.45 6.17
CA THR A 181 14.26 -9.35 5.42
C THR A 181 13.65 -7.96 5.52
N GLU A 182 12.61 -7.74 4.73
CA GLU A 182 11.82 -6.51 4.66
C GLU A 182 10.40 -6.80 5.19
N VAL A 183 9.86 -5.86 5.98
CA VAL A 183 8.50 -5.87 6.51
C VAL A 183 7.78 -4.64 5.97
N GLU A 184 6.61 -4.82 5.37
CA GLU A 184 5.84 -3.73 4.77
C GLU A 184 5.07 -2.97 5.85
N VAL A 185 5.27 -1.66 5.97
CA VAL A 185 4.43 -0.78 6.78
C VAL A 185 3.39 -0.17 5.86
N THR A 186 2.12 -0.50 6.13
CA THR A 186 0.97 -0.02 5.37
C THR A 186 0.15 0.96 6.20
N ASP A 187 -0.58 1.85 5.53
CA ASP A 187 -1.63 2.65 6.16
C ASP A 187 -2.84 1.74 6.43
N GLU A 188 -2.86 0.99 7.54
CA GLU A 188 -4.10 0.33 7.96
C GLU A 188 -4.98 1.33 8.70
N ASN A 189 -5.85 1.99 7.96
CA ASN A 189 -7.20 2.13 8.49
C ASN A 189 -8.22 1.22 7.83
N THR A 190 -7.94 0.58 6.70
CA THR A 190 -9.04 0.02 5.91
C THR A 190 -8.96 -1.49 5.68
N TYR A 191 -9.62 -2.28 6.56
CA TYR A 191 -9.97 -3.70 6.29
C TYR A 191 -10.77 -3.90 4.99
N ILE A 192 -11.20 -2.80 4.38
CA ILE A 192 -11.99 -2.72 3.15
C ILE A 192 -11.17 -1.98 2.09
N LYS A 193 -10.43 -2.72 1.28
CA LYS A 193 -9.69 -2.14 0.16
C LYS A 193 -10.66 -1.72 -0.95
N LEU A 194 -10.74 -0.42 -1.24
CA LEU A 194 -11.48 0.09 -2.39
C LEU A 194 -10.72 -0.26 -3.69
N THR A 195 -11.33 -1.08 -4.57
CA THR A 195 -10.73 -1.51 -5.84
C THR A 195 -11.16 -0.64 -7.02
N SER A 196 -12.34 -0.01 -6.93
CA SER A 196 -12.77 1.02 -7.87
C SER A 196 -13.80 1.95 -7.22
N PHE A 197 -13.82 3.22 -7.63
CA PHE A 197 -14.92 4.15 -7.34
C PHE A 197 -15.04 5.17 -8.45
N THR A 198 -16.15 5.13 -9.17
CA THR A 198 -16.42 5.94 -10.35
C THR A 198 -17.75 6.65 -10.23
N ALA A 199 -17.83 7.85 -10.80
CA ALA A 199 -19.06 8.63 -10.89
C ALA A 199 -19.27 9.09 -12.34
N LEU A 200 -20.39 8.66 -12.93
CA LEU A 200 -20.74 8.91 -14.32
C LEU A 200 -22.03 9.70 -14.44
N THR A 201 -22.01 10.74 -15.26
CA THR A 201 -23.19 11.55 -15.53
C THR A 201 -24.18 10.81 -16.43
N THR A 202 -25.45 10.78 -16.05
CA THR A 202 -26.55 10.13 -16.78
C THR A 202 -27.74 11.08 -16.94
N ASP A 203 -28.72 10.67 -17.75
CA ASP A 203 -30.02 11.34 -17.90
C ASP A 203 -30.82 11.46 -16.59
N LYS A 204 -30.50 10.65 -15.59
CA LYS A 204 -31.21 10.57 -14.31
C LYS A 204 -30.44 11.20 -13.15
N GLY A 205 -29.27 11.78 -13.40
CA GLY A 205 -28.36 12.31 -12.38
C GLY A 205 -26.98 11.65 -12.45
N ILE A 206 -26.27 11.57 -11.33
CA ILE A 206 -24.92 10.99 -11.27
C ILE A 206 -25.01 9.53 -10.79
N GLU A 207 -24.60 8.59 -11.63
CA GLU A 207 -24.49 7.17 -11.30
C GLU A 207 -23.11 6.92 -10.67
N LEU A 208 -23.09 6.44 -9.43
CA LEU A 208 -21.88 6.04 -8.73
C LEU A 208 -21.77 4.52 -8.73
N GLU A 209 -20.60 4.00 -9.08
CA GLU A 209 -20.28 2.56 -9.04
C GLU A 209 -18.94 2.35 -8.34
N TRP A 210 -18.89 1.41 -7.39
CA TRP A 210 -17.68 1.05 -6.68
C TRP A 210 -17.55 -0.44 -6.43
N SER A 211 -16.30 -0.88 -6.29
CA SER A 211 -15.94 -2.25 -5.91
C SER A 211 -14.98 -2.23 -4.73
N VAL A 212 -15.11 -3.21 -3.84
CA VAL A 212 -14.24 -3.37 -2.66
C VAL A 212 -13.70 -4.79 -2.55
N SER A 213 -12.60 -4.98 -1.84
CA SER A 213 -12.09 -6.26 -1.36
C SER A 213 -12.01 -6.18 0.16
N THR A 214 -12.57 -7.16 0.87
CA THR A 214 -12.67 -7.09 2.34
C THR A 214 -12.58 -8.49 2.93
N ASP A 215 -11.91 -8.59 4.07
CA ASP A 215 -11.86 -9.81 4.88
C ASP A 215 -12.91 -9.80 6.00
N ILE A 216 -13.60 -8.67 6.19
CA ILE A 216 -14.70 -8.51 7.15
C ILE A 216 -16.06 -8.31 6.45
N PRO A 217 -17.17 -8.75 7.08
CA PRO A 217 -18.51 -8.49 6.56
C PRO A 217 -18.86 -7.00 6.53
N ILE A 218 -19.41 -6.53 5.40
CA ILE A 218 -19.90 -5.15 5.23
C ILE A 218 -21.41 -5.11 5.42
N ASN A 219 -21.89 -4.26 6.34
CA ASN A 219 -23.31 -4.03 6.58
C ASN A 219 -23.94 -3.14 5.51
N GLY A 220 -23.17 -2.24 4.91
CA GLY A 220 -23.56 -1.40 3.78
C GLY A 220 -22.68 -0.16 3.64
N PHE A 221 -23.10 0.77 2.80
CA PHE A 221 -22.37 2.01 2.52
C PHE A 221 -23.22 3.26 2.70
N ASN A 222 -22.55 4.37 3.02
CA ASN A 222 -23.10 5.71 2.91
C ASN A 222 -22.33 6.50 1.86
N LEU A 223 -23.06 7.37 1.15
CA LEU A 223 -22.51 8.31 0.20
C LEU A 223 -22.78 9.73 0.68
N TYR A 224 -21.74 10.54 0.63
CA TYR A 224 -21.78 11.96 0.93
C TYR A 224 -21.35 12.74 -0.30
N ARG A 225 -21.88 13.95 -0.49
CA ARG A 225 -21.43 14.87 -1.53
C ARG A 225 -21.13 16.25 -0.98
N SER A 226 -20.20 16.97 -1.61
CA SER A 226 -19.90 18.38 -1.35
C SER A 226 -19.68 19.15 -2.66
N ILE A 227 -19.77 20.48 -2.60
CA ILE A 227 -19.40 21.37 -3.72
C ILE A 227 -18.03 21.96 -3.38
N PRO A 228 -17.05 21.99 -4.31
CA PRO A 228 -15.66 22.37 -4.02
C PRO A 228 -15.41 23.78 -3.44
N GLU A 229 -16.40 24.68 -3.37
CA GLU A 229 -16.19 26.09 -2.95
C GLU A 229 -16.21 26.36 -1.43
N THR A 230 -16.07 25.36 -0.57
CA THR A 230 -15.82 25.58 0.88
C THR A 230 -14.74 24.66 1.45
N SER A 231 -13.54 24.65 0.85
CA SER A 231 -12.36 23.99 1.43
C SER A 231 -11.46 24.99 2.18
N LEU A 232 -11.90 25.42 3.36
CA LEU A 232 -10.96 25.73 4.44
C LEU A 232 -10.94 24.51 5.35
N ALA A 233 -10.01 23.58 5.08
CA ALA A 233 -9.80 22.41 5.91
C ALA A 233 -9.29 22.82 7.31
N PRO A 234 -9.80 22.24 8.40
CA PRO A 234 -9.03 22.11 9.61
C PRO A 234 -8.12 20.88 9.47
N SER A 235 -6.82 21.11 9.55
CA SER A 235 -5.83 20.11 9.95
C SER A 235 -6.17 19.65 11.37
N ASN A 236 -6.73 18.44 11.50
CA ASN A 236 -6.63 17.49 12.62
C ASN A 236 -7.88 16.62 12.60
N PHE A 237 -7.72 15.41 12.08
CA PHE A 237 -8.73 14.36 12.06
C PHE A 237 -8.79 13.70 13.45
N ASP A 238 -9.88 13.95 14.18
CA ASP A 238 -10.29 13.20 15.37
C ASP A 238 -11.55 12.42 14.98
N SER A 239 -11.47 11.10 15.05
CA SER A 239 -12.52 10.15 14.67
C SER A 239 -13.68 10.08 15.67
N SER A 240 -13.84 11.08 16.55
CA SER A 240 -14.97 11.16 17.48
C SER A 240 -15.75 12.48 17.38
N SER A 241 -16.84 12.43 16.63
CA SER A 241 -18.01 13.33 16.77
C SER A 241 -17.81 14.83 16.45
N SER A 242 -17.76 15.19 15.18
CA SER A 242 -18.45 16.40 14.70
C SER A 242 -18.82 16.26 13.22
N LEU A 243 -20.11 16.43 12.91
CA LEU A 243 -20.62 16.38 11.53
C LEU A 243 -19.98 17.52 10.74
N ASP A 244 -19.08 17.14 9.83
CA ASP A 244 -18.48 18.00 8.82
C ASP A 244 -19.59 18.70 8.02
N THR A 245 -19.85 19.98 8.30
CA THR A 245 -20.94 20.74 7.69
C THR A 245 -20.80 20.95 6.18
N ALA A 246 -19.66 20.55 5.59
CA ALA A 246 -19.40 20.63 4.16
C ALA A 246 -20.01 19.44 3.37
N TRP A 247 -20.31 18.32 4.03
CA TRP A 247 -20.75 17.10 3.37
C TRP A 247 -22.24 16.81 3.63
N THR A 248 -22.99 16.66 2.54
CA THR A 248 -24.41 16.27 2.61
C THR A 248 -24.54 14.79 2.28
N LYS A 249 -25.14 14.02 3.20
CA LYS A 249 -25.45 12.61 2.97
C LYS A 249 -26.53 12.47 1.89
N VAL A 250 -26.28 11.63 0.89
CA VAL A 250 -27.14 11.49 -0.31
C VAL A 250 -28.14 10.34 -0.14
N ASN A 251 -27.75 9.26 0.54
CA ASN A 251 -28.60 8.09 0.77
C ASN A 251 -29.30 8.14 2.15
N THR A 252 -30.59 7.79 2.19
CA THR A 252 -31.36 7.72 3.44
C THR A 252 -31.09 6.43 4.22
N ASN A 253 -31.01 5.30 3.51
CA ASN A 253 -30.72 3.98 4.06
C ASN A 253 -29.34 3.51 3.59
N LEU A 254 -28.71 2.62 4.36
CA LEU A 254 -27.46 1.97 3.94
C LEU A 254 -27.62 1.33 2.56
N ILE A 255 -26.67 1.62 1.69
CA ILE A 255 -26.60 1.02 0.36
C ILE A 255 -26.06 -0.39 0.55
N THR A 256 -26.85 -1.38 0.16
CA THR A 256 -26.54 -2.80 0.30
C THR A 256 -26.75 -3.49 -1.05
N GLY A 257 -26.15 -4.66 -1.24
CA GLY A 257 -26.24 -5.35 -2.52
C GLY A 257 -25.08 -6.31 -2.74
N LYS A 258 -24.76 -6.53 -4.01
CA LYS A 258 -23.60 -7.31 -4.44
C LYS A 258 -22.55 -6.36 -4.99
N ASN A 259 -21.29 -6.72 -4.82
CA ASN A 259 -20.14 -6.07 -5.43
C ASN A 259 -20.07 -6.42 -6.94
N PRO A 260 -19.94 -5.46 -7.89
CA PRO A 260 -19.87 -4.00 -7.70
C PRO A 260 -21.20 -3.39 -7.22
N TYR A 261 -21.10 -2.45 -6.30
CA TYR A 261 -22.24 -1.70 -5.76
C TYR A 261 -22.50 -0.46 -6.62
N SER A 262 -23.76 -0.02 -6.67
CA SER A 262 -24.11 1.22 -7.36
C SER A 262 -25.17 2.04 -6.64
N PHE A 263 -25.18 3.34 -6.93
CA PHE A 263 -26.17 4.30 -6.44
C PHE A 263 -26.33 5.49 -7.39
N THR A 264 -27.56 5.87 -7.71
CA THR A 264 -27.86 7.05 -8.54
C THR A 264 -28.24 8.25 -7.68
N ASP A 265 -27.44 9.32 -7.72
CA ASP A 265 -27.80 10.61 -7.15
C ASP A 265 -28.69 11.40 -8.11
N THR A 266 -30.00 11.22 -7.93
CA THR A 266 -31.05 11.93 -8.69
C THR A 266 -31.29 13.37 -8.22
N THR A 267 -30.61 13.81 -7.16
CA THR A 267 -30.81 15.12 -6.52
C THR A 267 -29.69 16.11 -6.83
N ALA A 268 -28.71 15.71 -7.64
CA ALA A 268 -27.62 16.56 -8.08
C ALA A 268 -28.17 17.68 -8.98
N ASN A 269 -27.78 18.92 -8.74
CA ASN A 269 -28.18 20.03 -9.61
C ASN A 269 -27.42 19.97 -10.94
N THR A 270 -28.09 20.32 -12.03
CA THR A 270 -27.45 20.42 -13.35
C THR A 270 -26.36 21.48 -13.37
N ASP A 271 -25.35 21.27 -14.21
CA ASP A 271 -24.15 22.09 -14.39
C ASP A 271 -23.34 22.33 -13.10
N THR A 272 -23.46 21.42 -12.13
CA THR A 272 -22.73 21.49 -10.84
C THR A 272 -21.77 20.32 -10.72
N THR A 273 -20.51 20.62 -10.40
CA THR A 273 -19.49 19.62 -10.04
C THR A 273 -19.60 19.27 -8.57
N TYR A 274 -19.72 17.97 -8.28
CA TYR A 274 -19.77 17.43 -6.94
C TYR A 274 -18.56 16.53 -6.71
N THR A 275 -17.98 16.62 -5.51
CA THR A 275 -17.09 15.60 -4.97
C THR A 275 -17.95 14.65 -4.13
N TYR A 276 -17.78 13.35 -4.33
CA TYR A 276 -18.45 12.28 -3.61
C TYR A 276 -17.46 11.56 -2.72
N ARG A 277 -17.92 11.19 -1.52
CA ARG A 277 -17.17 10.44 -0.52
C ARG A 277 -17.94 9.19 -0.15
N LEU A 278 -17.24 8.07 -0.11
CA LEU A 278 -17.79 6.76 0.19
C LEU A 278 -17.37 6.33 1.61
N GLU A 279 -18.35 5.98 2.42
CA GLU A 279 -18.17 5.44 3.76
C GLU A 279 -18.68 4.00 3.79
N ALA A 280 -17.86 3.06 4.25
CA ALA A 280 -18.28 1.70 4.52
C ALA A 280 -18.66 1.52 5.99
N VAL A 281 -19.70 0.72 6.25
CA VAL A 281 -20.21 0.44 7.60
C VAL A 281 -20.05 -1.04 7.90
N THR A 282 -19.37 -1.35 9.01
CA THR A 282 -19.05 -2.72 9.46
C THR A 282 -19.38 -2.87 10.94
N GLY A 283 -20.32 -3.76 11.28
CA GLY A 283 -20.68 -3.98 12.68
C GLY A 283 -21.08 -2.69 13.41
N GLU A 284 -20.24 -2.25 14.35
CA GLU A 284 -20.40 -1.00 15.12
C GLU A 284 -19.56 0.19 14.60
N ASN A 285 -18.72 -0.02 13.57
CA ASN A 285 -17.80 0.97 13.03
C ASN A 285 -18.24 1.47 11.63
N ALA A 286 -17.76 2.66 11.26
CA ALA A 286 -17.90 3.24 9.93
C ALA A 286 -16.61 3.98 9.55
N GLU A 287 -16.18 3.84 8.30
CA GLU A 287 -14.90 4.36 7.82
C GLU A 287 -15.03 4.93 6.40
N ILE A 288 -14.33 6.03 6.11
CA ILE A 288 -14.24 6.61 4.77
C ILE A 288 -13.21 5.84 3.96
N ILE A 289 -13.61 5.30 2.80
CA ILE A 289 -12.78 4.40 1.99
C ILE A 289 -12.38 4.98 0.63
N GLY A 290 -12.90 6.15 0.25
CA GLY A 290 -12.46 6.85 -0.96
C GLY A 290 -13.35 8.00 -1.41
N GLU A 291 -12.85 8.75 -2.39
CA GLU A 291 -13.50 9.90 -3.00
C GLU A 291 -13.46 9.83 -4.54
N THR A 292 -14.44 10.45 -5.19
CA THR A 292 -14.50 10.61 -6.65
C THR A 292 -15.23 11.92 -6.98
N GLU A 293 -15.17 12.39 -8.22
CA GLU A 293 -15.86 13.61 -8.63
C GLU A 293 -16.61 13.42 -9.94
N SER A 294 -17.72 14.13 -10.09
CA SER A 294 -18.48 14.16 -11.34
C SER A 294 -19.27 15.45 -11.46
N THR A 295 -19.51 15.87 -12.70
CA THR A 295 -20.30 17.05 -13.02
C THR A 295 -21.65 16.61 -13.55
N ASN A 296 -22.72 16.95 -12.84
CA ASN A 296 -24.04 16.65 -13.37
C ASN A 296 -24.30 17.58 -14.55
N SER A 297 -24.42 17.03 -15.75
CA SER A 297 -24.63 17.77 -16.99
C SER A 297 -26.06 17.53 -17.44
N SER A 298 -26.76 18.59 -17.88
CA SER A 298 -28.07 18.43 -18.51
C SER A 298 -27.98 17.91 -19.96
N VAL A 299 -26.78 17.59 -20.43
CA VAL A 299 -26.55 17.07 -21.78
C VAL A 299 -26.75 15.55 -21.78
N PRO A 300 -27.63 15.02 -22.63
CA PRO A 300 -27.79 13.58 -22.76
C PRO A 300 -26.49 12.85 -23.07
N SER A 301 -26.30 11.65 -22.54
CA SER A 301 -25.07 10.87 -22.77
C SER A 301 -25.05 10.14 -24.11
N SER A 302 -26.19 10.02 -24.80
CA SER A 302 -26.31 9.34 -26.09
C SER A 302 -27.46 9.88 -26.92
N PHE A 303 -27.44 9.59 -28.23
CA PHE A 303 -28.57 9.92 -29.11
C PHE A 303 -29.77 9.04 -28.79
N ALA A 304 -30.96 9.63 -28.67
CA ALA A 304 -32.20 8.88 -28.52
C ALA A 304 -33.35 9.48 -29.35
N LEU A 305 -34.18 8.59 -29.89
CA LEU A 305 -35.48 8.89 -30.46
C LEU A 305 -36.55 8.28 -29.55
N ASN A 306 -37.17 9.11 -28.71
CA ASN A 306 -38.15 8.66 -27.72
C ASN A 306 -39.51 8.34 -28.37
N ASN A 307 -40.44 7.82 -27.57
CA ASN A 307 -41.74 7.39 -28.09
C ASN A 307 -42.57 8.58 -28.60
N VAL A 308 -43.33 8.35 -29.68
CA VAL A 308 -44.25 9.34 -30.24
C VAL A 308 -45.49 9.45 -29.36
N PHE A 309 -45.85 10.67 -28.93
CA PHE A 309 -47.05 10.93 -28.13
C PHE A 309 -47.91 12.07 -28.73
N PRO A 310 -49.24 11.93 -28.80
CA PRO A 310 -50.03 10.73 -28.47
C PRO A 310 -49.86 9.63 -29.53
N ASN A 311 -50.06 8.36 -29.18
CA ASN A 311 -50.17 7.25 -30.13
C ASN A 311 -51.36 6.36 -29.70
N PRO A 312 -52.48 6.30 -30.45
CA PRO A 312 -52.71 6.89 -31.78
C PRO A 312 -52.75 8.43 -31.83
N VAL A 313 -52.29 8.99 -32.94
CA VAL A 313 -52.25 10.41 -33.25
C VAL A 313 -53.53 10.84 -33.95
N TYR A 314 -54.08 12.00 -33.57
CA TYR A 314 -55.18 12.65 -34.31
C TYR A 314 -54.68 13.80 -35.19
N ASN A 315 -54.23 14.89 -34.56
CA ASN A 315 -53.91 16.14 -35.28
C ASN A 315 -52.42 16.50 -35.22
N SER A 316 -51.76 16.25 -34.10
CA SER A 316 -50.36 16.63 -33.87
C SER A 316 -49.61 15.55 -33.11
N ILE A 317 -48.32 15.43 -33.40
CA ILE A 317 -47.38 14.57 -32.68
C ILE A 317 -46.38 15.40 -31.89
N ASN A 318 -45.97 14.85 -30.76
CA ASN A 318 -44.78 15.26 -30.03
C ASN A 318 -43.81 14.08 -30.00
N VAL A 319 -42.55 14.37 -30.29
CA VAL A 319 -41.46 13.41 -30.14
C VAL A 319 -40.30 14.08 -29.42
N SER A 320 -39.86 13.46 -28.33
CA SER A 320 -38.65 13.88 -27.63
C SER A 320 -37.43 13.23 -28.26
N ILE A 321 -36.35 13.98 -28.38
CA ILE A 321 -35.06 13.52 -28.89
C ILE A 321 -33.94 14.00 -27.99
N ASP A 322 -32.92 13.18 -27.87
CA ASP A 322 -31.78 13.41 -27.00
C ASP A 322 -30.53 13.52 -27.88
N ILE A 323 -29.74 14.58 -27.70
CA ILE A 323 -28.61 14.92 -28.56
C ILE A 323 -27.38 15.13 -27.66
N PRO A 324 -26.36 14.24 -27.72
CA PRO A 324 -25.21 14.29 -26.82
C PRO A 324 -24.12 15.27 -27.27
N GLU A 325 -24.06 15.60 -28.56
CA GLU A 325 -23.04 16.45 -29.16
C GLU A 325 -23.63 17.29 -30.31
N ASN A 326 -22.91 18.32 -30.77
CA ASN A 326 -23.37 19.11 -31.92
C ASN A 326 -23.52 18.20 -33.15
N ALA A 327 -24.75 18.03 -33.63
CA ALA A 327 -25.04 17.09 -34.70
C ALA A 327 -26.09 17.63 -35.67
N ASN A 328 -25.87 17.35 -36.96
CA ASN A 328 -26.87 17.59 -37.99
C ASN A 328 -27.85 16.41 -38.01
N ILE A 329 -29.11 16.67 -37.64
CA ILE A 329 -30.15 15.64 -37.56
C ILE A 329 -31.20 15.85 -38.65
N GLU A 330 -31.78 14.76 -39.17
CA GLU A 330 -32.98 14.78 -39.99
C GLU A 330 -34.01 13.80 -39.41
N ILE A 331 -35.20 14.30 -39.10
CA ILE A 331 -36.33 13.52 -38.58
C ILE A 331 -37.40 13.48 -39.66
N CYS A 332 -37.68 12.29 -40.17
CA CYS A 332 -38.59 12.07 -41.28
C CYS A 332 -39.68 11.07 -40.93
N VAL A 333 -40.87 11.27 -41.50
CA VAL A 333 -41.99 10.33 -41.45
C VAL A 333 -42.04 9.57 -42.77
N TYR A 334 -42.15 8.26 -42.68
CA TYR A 334 -42.29 7.32 -43.80
C TYR A 334 -43.60 6.56 -43.68
N ASP A 335 -44.22 6.23 -44.81
CA ASP A 335 -45.33 5.29 -44.85
C ASP A 335 -44.83 3.82 -44.78
N ILE A 336 -45.77 2.86 -44.68
CA ILE A 336 -45.44 1.42 -44.65
C ILE A 336 -44.73 0.90 -45.90
N THR A 337 -44.76 1.65 -47.02
CA THR A 337 -44.06 1.29 -48.26
C THR A 337 -42.62 1.84 -48.29
N GLY A 338 -42.22 2.58 -47.25
CA GLY A 338 -40.90 3.20 -47.14
C GLY A 338 -40.77 4.53 -47.89
N ARG A 339 -41.87 5.12 -48.36
CA ARG A 339 -41.85 6.44 -49.00
C ARG A 339 -41.80 7.54 -47.93
N LYS A 340 -40.86 8.48 -48.06
CA LYS A 340 -40.80 9.68 -47.21
C LYS A 340 -42.02 10.56 -47.51
N VAL A 341 -42.86 10.79 -46.49
CA VAL A 341 -44.11 11.57 -46.60
C VAL A 341 -44.02 12.94 -45.93
N SER A 342 -43.12 13.11 -44.95
CA SER A 342 -42.88 14.40 -44.29
C SER A 342 -41.48 14.45 -43.65
N THR A 343 -40.96 15.66 -43.46
CA THR A 343 -39.77 15.95 -42.64
C THR A 343 -40.22 16.83 -41.48
N LEU A 344 -40.06 16.36 -40.25
CA LEU A 344 -40.50 17.06 -39.04
C LEU A 344 -39.47 18.08 -38.55
N ALA A 345 -38.20 17.73 -38.65
CA ALA A 345 -37.09 18.56 -38.22
C ALA A 345 -35.86 18.23 -39.08
N SER A 346 -35.08 19.25 -39.43
CA SER A 346 -33.80 19.08 -40.11
C SER A 346 -32.90 20.27 -39.80
N GLY A 347 -31.65 19.99 -39.40
CA GLY A 347 -30.66 21.02 -39.16
C GLY A 347 -29.61 20.63 -38.11
N LEU A 348 -28.72 21.58 -37.81
CA LEU A 348 -27.71 21.46 -36.76
C LEU A 348 -28.34 21.77 -35.40
N TYR A 349 -28.21 20.83 -34.46
CA TYR A 349 -28.67 20.98 -33.09
C TYR A 349 -27.48 20.95 -32.13
N ALA A 350 -27.56 21.75 -31.08
CA ALA A 350 -26.62 21.73 -29.98
C ALA A 350 -26.91 20.53 -29.05
N PRO A 351 -25.99 20.16 -28.15
CA PRO A 351 -26.26 19.12 -27.17
C PRO A 351 -27.43 19.50 -26.26
N GLY A 352 -28.36 18.57 -26.03
CA GLY A 352 -29.55 18.79 -25.20
C GLY A 352 -30.73 17.89 -25.55
N GLU A 353 -31.81 18.04 -24.79
CA GLU A 353 -33.11 17.41 -25.07
C GLU A 353 -34.01 18.38 -25.85
N TYR A 354 -34.68 17.86 -26.87
CA TYR A 354 -35.62 18.65 -27.69
C TYR A 354 -36.96 17.92 -27.82
N THR A 355 -38.06 18.66 -27.73
CA THR A 355 -39.38 18.16 -28.10
C THR A 355 -39.78 18.75 -29.44
N ILE A 356 -39.93 17.90 -30.46
CA ILE A 356 -40.40 18.30 -31.78
C ILE A 356 -41.92 18.09 -31.85
N THR A 357 -42.65 19.18 -32.00
CA THR A 357 -44.09 19.17 -32.22
C THR A 357 -44.38 19.42 -33.69
N SER A 358 -45.16 18.53 -34.32
CA SER A 358 -45.58 18.70 -35.72
C SER A 358 -47.05 18.38 -35.94
N ASP A 359 -47.67 19.17 -36.82
CA ASP A 359 -48.99 18.89 -37.37
C ASP A 359 -48.89 17.75 -38.39
N VAL A 360 -49.78 16.76 -38.30
CA VAL A 360 -49.90 15.62 -39.23
C VAL A 360 -51.27 15.55 -39.92
N ASN A 361 -52.04 16.65 -39.91
CA ASN A 361 -53.35 16.77 -40.51
C ASN A 361 -53.36 16.48 -42.02
N ASN A 362 -52.22 16.59 -42.70
CA ASN A 362 -52.10 16.26 -44.12
C ASN A 362 -51.84 14.77 -44.41
N LEU A 363 -51.69 13.92 -43.38
CA LEU A 363 -51.45 12.49 -43.51
C LEU A 363 -52.73 11.68 -43.26
N SER A 364 -52.98 10.63 -44.05
CA SER A 364 -54.16 9.76 -43.92
C SER A 364 -54.08 8.85 -42.68
N SER A 365 -55.22 8.30 -42.20
CA SER A 365 -55.20 7.27 -41.16
C SER A 365 -54.37 6.06 -41.61
N GLY A 366 -53.52 5.53 -40.73
CA GLY A 366 -52.59 4.45 -41.06
C GLY A 366 -51.40 4.32 -40.11
N VAL A 367 -50.54 3.35 -40.38
CA VAL A 367 -49.28 3.14 -39.64
C VAL A 367 -48.16 3.90 -40.35
N TYR A 368 -47.34 4.60 -39.58
CA TYR A 368 -46.20 5.37 -40.06
C TYR A 368 -44.95 5.03 -39.27
N ILE A 369 -43.80 5.25 -39.90
CA ILE A 369 -42.48 5.07 -39.30
C ILE A 369 -41.83 6.44 -39.18
N LEU A 370 -41.56 6.87 -37.96
CA LEU A 370 -40.71 8.00 -37.67
C LEU A 370 -39.26 7.53 -37.67
N ARG A 371 -38.37 8.23 -38.37
CA ARG A 371 -36.94 7.92 -38.41
C ARG A 371 -36.12 9.17 -38.14
N MET A 372 -35.16 9.04 -37.24
CA MET A 372 -34.11 10.02 -36.96
C MET A 372 -32.80 9.53 -37.57
N ILE A 373 -32.10 10.41 -38.27
CA ILE A 373 -30.80 10.15 -38.90
C ILE A 373 -29.85 11.26 -38.47
N SER A 374 -28.66 10.90 -38.00
CA SER A 374 -27.49 11.75 -37.86
C SER A 374 -26.29 11.06 -38.53
N GLU A 375 -25.10 11.65 -38.46
CA GLU A 375 -23.87 11.06 -39.02
C GLU A 375 -23.52 9.71 -38.38
N SER A 376 -23.74 9.58 -37.06
CA SER A 376 -23.34 8.41 -36.26
C SER A 376 -24.52 7.57 -35.74
N PHE A 377 -25.77 8.03 -35.92
CA PHE A 377 -26.94 7.39 -35.33
C PHE A 377 -28.14 7.30 -36.29
N VAL A 378 -28.81 6.14 -36.30
CA VAL A 378 -30.10 5.95 -36.99
C VAL A 378 -31.04 5.20 -36.08
N SER A 379 -32.23 5.78 -35.81
CA SER A 379 -33.28 5.14 -35.02
C SER A 379 -34.64 5.30 -35.68
N SER A 380 -35.55 4.36 -35.43
CA SER A 380 -36.90 4.38 -35.99
C SER A 380 -37.95 3.93 -34.96
N LYS A 381 -39.12 4.58 -35.00
CA LYS A 381 -40.28 4.31 -34.13
C LYS A 381 -41.54 4.25 -34.96
N ASN A 382 -42.38 3.26 -34.71
CA ASN A 382 -43.68 3.14 -35.37
C ASN A 382 -44.74 3.90 -34.58
N PHE A 383 -45.66 4.56 -35.28
CA PHE A 383 -46.82 5.20 -34.67
C PHE A 383 -48.04 5.10 -35.58
N VAL A 384 -49.24 5.26 -35.02
CA VAL A 384 -50.51 5.12 -35.74
C VAL A 384 -51.21 6.47 -35.78
N ILE A 385 -51.72 6.85 -36.95
CA ILE A 385 -52.64 7.99 -37.10
C ILE A 385 -54.06 7.43 -37.22
N ALA A 386 -54.97 7.90 -36.36
CA ALA A 386 -56.38 7.53 -36.36
C ALA A 386 -57.23 8.80 -36.48
N LYS A 387 -57.81 9.02 -37.66
CA LYS A 387 -58.79 10.08 -37.92
C LYS A 387 -60.19 9.54 -38.09
#